data_AF-A0A259LEU1-F1
#
_entry.id   AF-A0A259LEU1-F1
#
_cell.length_a   1.000
_cell.length_b   1.000
_cell.length_c   1.000
_cell.angle_alpha   90.00
_cell.angle_beta   90.00
_cell.angle_gamma   90.00
#
_symmetry.space_group_name_H-M   'P 1'
#
loop_
_entity.id
_entity.type
_entity.pdbx_description
1 polymer ?
#
loop_
_entity_poly.entity_id
_entity_poly.type
_entity_poly.pdbx_seq_one_letter_code
_entity_poly.pdbx_strand_id
1 'polypeptide(L)'
;MLGSVGELYEDEVAKSPLGVKALRPNEDPVDLILRHGALLLTIKNRFVSADLATRVVKWAYRNCSEEFLTKARAFRASCEPMVLITIRLDNRCWVEQGTGWIELIKALKGEFPRIGFLLDGLNRGTVQGWTHALMSLEAEEKISDPIVDACGDDGRIFNSIGCTIAESLVLADLADCFIAPVGAGMAKYRWIANLPGVAFSNVAFSQAQSFDGRLYDHFREGAVAAVHVAPEDVRDVQERLGVASRANFSMDWQALHRLAVPFLADLLAAKTVPDA
;
A
#
# COMPACT_ATOMS: atom_id res chain seq x y z
N MET A 1 -10.77 -5.87 6.34
CA MET A 1 -10.09 -6.08 7.64
C MET A 1 -8.92 -7.04 7.41
N LEU A 2 -7.77 -6.86 8.06
CA LEU A 2 -6.51 -7.61 7.82
C LEU A 2 -6.48 -8.99 8.51
N GLY A 3 -7.62 -9.68 8.57
CA GLY A 3 -7.84 -10.81 9.47
C GLY A 3 -8.06 -10.38 10.93
N SER A 4 -8.77 -11.21 11.68
CA SER A 4 -8.98 -11.09 13.12
C SER A 4 -7.83 -11.73 13.90
N VAL A 5 -7.72 -11.43 15.21
CA VAL A 5 -6.74 -12.10 16.09
C VAL A 5 -6.89 -13.62 16.02
N GLY A 6 -8.12 -14.13 15.95
CA GLY A 6 -8.37 -15.57 15.82
C GLY A 6 -7.85 -16.18 14.52
N GLU A 7 -7.84 -15.42 13.42
CA GLU A 7 -7.33 -15.88 12.14
C GLU A 7 -5.81 -15.78 12.03
N LEU A 8 -5.20 -14.74 12.62
CA LEU A 8 -3.75 -14.53 12.57
C LEU A 8 -2.99 -15.32 13.63
N TYR A 9 -3.65 -15.69 14.72
CA TYR A 9 -3.09 -16.41 15.87
C TYR A 9 -3.91 -17.67 16.20
N GLU A 10 -4.35 -18.38 15.16
CA GLU A 10 -5.25 -19.54 15.29
C GLU A 10 -4.68 -20.59 16.26
N ASP A 11 -3.39 -20.91 16.12
CA ASP A 11 -2.69 -21.86 16.98
C ASP A 11 -2.66 -21.41 18.45
N GLU A 12 -2.31 -20.15 18.70
CA GLU A 12 -2.22 -19.60 20.05
C GLU A 12 -3.59 -19.50 20.71
N VAL A 13 -4.62 -19.13 19.94
CA VAL A 13 -5.99 -19.05 20.42
C VAL A 13 -6.53 -20.45 20.74
N ALA A 14 -6.34 -21.43 19.84
CA ALA A 14 -6.83 -22.80 20.02
C ALA A 14 -6.14 -23.55 21.16
N LYS A 15 -4.85 -23.29 21.40
CA LYS A 15 -4.05 -23.95 22.46
C LYS A 15 -4.11 -23.21 23.80
N SER A 16 -4.76 -22.05 23.87
CA SER A 16 -4.77 -21.24 25.09
C SER A 16 -5.55 -21.94 26.22
N PRO A 17 -4.93 -22.19 27.40
CA PRO A 17 -5.62 -22.77 28.54
C PRO A 17 -6.64 -21.81 29.17
N LEU A 18 -6.64 -20.54 28.77
CA LEU A 18 -7.51 -19.49 29.30
C LEU A 18 -8.85 -19.37 28.56
N GLY A 19 -9.08 -20.16 27.50
CA GLY A 19 -10.32 -20.09 26.72
C GLY A 19 -10.48 -18.78 25.95
N VAL A 20 -9.49 -18.44 25.12
CA VAL A 20 -9.52 -17.20 24.33
C VAL A 20 -10.56 -17.31 23.22
N LYS A 21 -11.43 -16.30 23.11
CA LYS A 21 -12.42 -16.19 22.04
C LYS A 21 -12.28 -14.85 21.33
N ALA A 22 -12.20 -14.88 20.01
CA ALA A 22 -12.29 -13.67 19.21
C ALA A 22 -13.75 -13.16 19.19
N LEU A 23 -13.93 -11.88 19.53
CA LEU A 23 -15.24 -11.21 19.45
C LEU A 23 -15.69 -11.12 18.00
N ARG A 24 -16.89 -11.61 17.69
CA ARG A 24 -17.47 -11.51 16.35
C ARG A 24 -18.17 -10.15 16.17
N PRO A 25 -18.25 -9.61 14.94
CA PRO A 25 -18.83 -8.28 14.69
C PRO A 25 -20.27 -8.07 15.20
N ASN A 26 -21.06 -9.14 15.30
CA ASN A 26 -22.46 -9.09 15.71
C ASN A 26 -22.68 -9.51 17.17
N GLU A 27 -21.62 -9.78 17.93
CA GLU A 27 -21.73 -10.11 19.35
C GLU A 27 -21.64 -8.82 20.19
N ASP A 28 -22.50 -8.71 21.20
CA ASP A 28 -22.41 -7.63 22.19
C ASP A 28 -21.27 -7.95 23.18
N PRO A 29 -20.19 -7.16 23.20
CA PRO A 29 -19.08 -7.40 24.12
C PRO A 29 -19.50 -7.32 25.59
N VAL A 30 -20.48 -6.49 25.95
CA VAL A 30 -20.94 -6.34 27.34
C VAL A 30 -21.66 -7.59 27.80
N ASP A 31 -22.57 -8.11 26.97
CA ASP A 31 -23.30 -9.35 27.26
C ASP A 31 -22.36 -10.55 27.40
N LEU A 32 -21.36 -10.67 26.52
CA LEU A 32 -20.35 -11.73 26.61
C LEU A 32 -19.53 -11.67 27.90
N ILE A 33 -19.10 -10.46 28.31
CA ILE A 33 -18.40 -10.24 29.58
C ILE A 33 -19.26 -10.70 30.75
N LEU A 34 -20.52 -10.27 30.80
CA LEU A 34 -21.43 -10.57 31.91
C LEU A 34 -21.81 -12.05 31.98
N ARG A 35 -22.11 -12.69 30.85
CA ARG A 35 -22.52 -14.11 30.81
C ARG A 35 -21.40 -15.08 31.10
N HIS A 36 -20.17 -14.76 30.66
CA HIS A 36 -19.04 -15.69 30.77
C HIS A 36 -18.03 -15.29 31.85
N GLY A 37 -18.25 -14.19 32.58
CA GLY A 37 -17.24 -13.62 33.47
C GLY A 37 -15.94 -13.29 32.74
N ALA A 38 -16.04 -12.91 31.47
CA ALA A 38 -14.90 -12.75 30.58
C ALA A 38 -14.25 -11.37 30.73
N LEU A 39 -12.96 -11.27 30.41
CA LEU A 39 -12.24 -10.00 30.31
C LEU A 39 -12.08 -9.62 28.83
N LEU A 40 -12.57 -8.44 28.44
CA LEU A 40 -12.31 -7.92 27.09
C LEU A 40 -10.91 -7.31 27.03
N LEU A 41 -10.08 -7.87 26.15
CA LEU A 41 -8.74 -7.37 25.85
C LEU A 41 -8.72 -6.78 24.44
N THR A 42 -8.37 -5.50 24.33
CA THR A 42 -8.09 -4.87 23.02
C THR A 42 -6.58 -4.80 22.84
N ILE A 43 -6.04 -5.67 21.99
CA ILE A 43 -4.61 -5.68 21.69
C ILE A 43 -4.34 -4.57 20.66
N LYS A 44 -3.55 -3.57 21.07
CA LYS A 44 -3.05 -2.52 20.19
C LYS A 44 -1.54 -2.50 20.27
N ASN A 45 -0.90 -2.38 19.13
CA ASN A 45 0.53 -2.11 19.05
C ASN A 45 0.76 -0.98 18.04
N ARG A 46 1.88 -0.27 18.20
CA ARG A 46 2.36 0.78 17.30
C ARG A 46 3.51 0.32 16.42
N PHE A 47 3.76 -0.99 16.38
CA PHE A 47 4.88 -1.60 15.69
C PHE A 47 4.44 -2.91 15.04
N VAL A 48 4.89 -3.15 13.81
CA VAL A 48 4.64 -4.38 13.04
C VAL A 48 5.90 -5.22 13.04
N SER A 49 5.88 -6.35 13.74
CA SER A 49 6.97 -7.34 13.69
C SER A 49 6.99 -8.04 12.33
N ALA A 50 8.15 -8.59 11.96
CA ALA A 50 8.29 -9.40 10.75
C ALA A 50 7.36 -10.63 10.80
N ASP A 51 7.24 -11.27 11.96
CA ASP A 51 6.33 -12.41 12.17
C ASP A 51 4.86 -12.04 11.91
N LEU A 52 4.39 -10.91 12.45
CA LEU A 52 3.02 -10.44 12.21
C LEU A 52 2.80 -10.15 10.72
N ALA A 53 3.74 -9.46 10.06
CA ALA A 53 3.66 -9.19 8.64
C ALA A 53 3.56 -10.50 7.83
N THR A 54 4.39 -11.49 8.14
CA THR A 54 4.34 -12.82 7.49
C THR A 54 3.02 -13.54 7.73
N ARG A 55 2.45 -13.48 8.93
CA ARG A 55 1.12 -14.05 9.22
C ARG A 55 0.02 -13.38 8.39
N VAL A 56 0.06 -12.06 8.26
CA VAL A 56 -0.90 -11.30 7.46
C VAL A 56 -0.78 -11.66 5.97
N VAL A 57 0.43 -11.80 5.44
CA VAL A 57 0.64 -12.27 4.06
C VAL A 57 0.08 -13.69 3.87
N LYS A 58 0.41 -14.63 4.76
CA LYS A 58 -0.14 -16.00 4.71
C LYS A 58 -1.67 -16.02 4.76
N TRP A 59 -2.26 -15.19 5.62
CA TRP A 59 -3.71 -15.01 5.69
C TRP A 59 -4.26 -14.49 4.36
N ALA A 60 -3.61 -13.50 3.74
CA ALA A 60 -4.03 -12.94 2.47
C ALA A 60 -4.06 -14.00 1.35
N TYR A 61 -3.01 -14.81 1.23
CA TYR A 61 -2.98 -15.92 0.26
C TYR A 61 -4.10 -16.94 0.48
N ARG A 62 -4.40 -17.31 1.73
CA ARG A 62 -5.49 -18.25 2.06
C ARG A 62 -6.89 -17.70 1.78
N ASN A 63 -7.03 -16.38 1.73
CA ASN A 63 -8.30 -15.68 1.53
C ASN A 63 -8.49 -15.16 0.10
N CYS A 64 -7.59 -15.50 -0.82
CA CYS A 64 -7.74 -15.25 -2.25
C CYS A 64 -8.25 -16.52 -2.95
N SER A 65 -8.99 -16.34 -4.05
CA SER A 65 -9.35 -17.46 -4.92
C SER A 65 -8.14 -17.95 -5.72
N GLU A 66 -8.10 -19.23 -6.06
CA GLU A 66 -7.05 -19.79 -6.94
C GLU A 66 -7.01 -19.12 -8.32
N GLU A 67 -8.17 -18.70 -8.83
CA GLU A 67 -8.26 -17.93 -10.07
C GLU A 67 -7.48 -16.61 -9.97
N PHE A 68 -7.71 -15.86 -8.89
CA PHE A 68 -6.99 -14.61 -8.63
C PHE A 68 -5.48 -14.86 -8.47
N LEU A 69 -5.10 -15.85 -7.67
CA LEU A 69 -3.69 -16.19 -7.43
C LEU A 69 -2.98 -16.57 -8.74
N THR A 70 -3.65 -17.33 -9.60
CA THR A 70 -3.14 -17.70 -10.92
C THR A 70 -2.93 -16.46 -11.79
N LYS A 71 -3.92 -15.56 -11.86
CA LYS A 71 -3.83 -14.30 -12.60
C LYS A 71 -2.69 -13.40 -12.08
N ALA A 72 -2.58 -13.26 -10.76
CA ALA A 72 -1.54 -12.44 -10.13
C ALA A 72 -0.13 -12.98 -10.40
N ARG A 73 0.08 -14.30 -10.29
CA ARG A 73 1.35 -14.95 -10.62
C ARG A 73 1.69 -14.84 -12.10
N ALA A 74 0.71 -15.00 -12.99
CA ALA A 74 0.91 -14.83 -14.42
C ALA A 74 1.35 -13.41 -14.78
N PHE A 75 0.73 -12.40 -14.15
CA PHE A 75 1.15 -11.01 -14.31
C PHE A 75 2.57 -10.76 -13.77
N ARG A 76 2.90 -11.29 -12.59
CA ARG A 76 4.28 -11.19 -12.06
C ARG A 76 5.31 -11.81 -12.99
N ALA A 77 4.99 -12.93 -13.65
CA ALA A 77 5.89 -13.59 -14.59
C ALA A 77 6.06 -12.83 -15.92
N SER A 78 5.09 -12.00 -16.31
CA SER A 78 5.13 -11.26 -17.58
C SER A 78 5.97 -9.97 -17.51
N CYS A 79 6.31 -9.51 -16.31
CA CYS A 79 7.00 -8.24 -16.10
C CYS A 79 8.16 -8.33 -15.08
N GLU A 80 9.13 -7.44 -15.24
CA GLU A 80 10.21 -7.20 -14.29
C GLU A 80 10.86 -5.82 -14.58
N PRO A 81 10.92 -4.91 -13.60
CA PRO A 81 10.35 -5.03 -12.25
C PRO A 81 8.83 -4.84 -12.25
N MET A 82 8.16 -5.37 -11.24
CA MET A 82 6.74 -5.13 -10.95
C MET A 82 6.63 -4.00 -9.92
N VAL A 83 6.15 -2.83 -10.36
CA VAL A 83 6.11 -1.60 -9.57
C VAL A 83 4.69 -1.31 -9.10
N LEU A 84 4.51 -1.18 -7.80
CA LEU A 84 3.24 -0.74 -7.22
C LEU A 84 3.14 0.77 -7.23
N ILE A 85 2.08 1.31 -7.83
CA ILE A 85 1.73 2.72 -7.74
C ILE A 85 0.35 2.89 -7.13
N THR A 86 0.11 3.99 -6.42
CA THR A 86 -1.19 4.21 -5.79
C THR A 86 -1.89 5.48 -6.25
N ILE A 87 -3.19 5.35 -6.50
CA ILE A 87 -4.10 6.49 -6.62
C ILE A 87 -4.50 6.92 -5.20
N ARG A 88 -4.51 8.23 -4.96
CA ARG A 88 -4.90 8.79 -3.67
C ARG A 88 -5.83 9.97 -3.87
N LEU A 89 -6.95 9.98 -3.15
CA LEU A 89 -7.92 11.06 -3.20
C LEU A 89 -7.87 11.96 -1.97
N ASP A 90 -8.44 13.15 -2.15
CA ASP A 90 -8.86 14.13 -1.13
C ASP A 90 -7.77 14.84 -0.32
N ASN A 91 -6.82 14.11 0.29
CA ASN A 91 -5.72 14.70 1.05
C ASN A 91 -4.37 14.06 0.73
N ARG A 92 -3.29 14.86 0.76
CA ARG A 92 -1.96 14.45 0.25
C ARG A 92 -2.05 13.79 -1.14
N CYS A 93 -2.98 14.27 -1.94
CA CYS A 93 -3.18 13.85 -3.31
C CYS A 93 -2.24 14.68 -4.20
N TRP A 94 -1.56 14.01 -5.13
CA TRP A 94 -0.89 14.67 -6.24
C TRP A 94 -1.96 15.12 -7.23
N VAL A 95 -2.13 16.43 -7.38
CA VAL A 95 -3.27 16.98 -8.13
C VAL A 95 -3.20 16.63 -9.62
N GLU A 96 -2.00 16.46 -10.18
CA GLU A 96 -1.79 16.03 -11.55
C GLU A 96 -1.71 14.50 -11.72
N GLN A 97 -2.03 13.68 -10.71
CA GLN A 97 -1.78 12.22 -10.74
C GLN A 97 -2.33 11.51 -11.98
N GLY A 98 -3.46 11.94 -12.55
CA GLY A 98 -4.01 11.32 -13.76
C GLY A 98 -3.06 11.43 -14.97
N THR A 99 -2.69 12.66 -15.35
CA THR A 99 -1.75 12.89 -16.46
C THR A 99 -0.32 12.55 -16.08
N GLY A 100 0.07 12.83 -14.84
CA GLY A 100 1.41 12.58 -14.33
C GLY A 100 1.77 11.10 -14.29
N TRP A 101 0.84 10.21 -13.90
CA TRP A 101 1.09 8.77 -13.99
C TRP A 101 1.23 8.28 -15.42
N ILE A 102 0.42 8.78 -16.36
CA ILE A 102 0.51 8.41 -17.78
C ILE A 102 1.90 8.74 -18.33
N GLU A 103 2.37 9.97 -18.12
CA GLU A 103 3.68 10.41 -18.62
C GLU A 103 4.83 9.65 -17.95
N LEU A 104 4.77 9.46 -16.64
CA LEU A 104 5.79 8.70 -15.91
C LEU A 104 5.84 7.23 -16.35
N ILE A 105 4.69 6.56 -16.50
CA ILE A 105 4.63 5.17 -16.94
C ILE A 105 5.23 5.01 -18.34
N LYS A 106 4.88 5.90 -19.28
CA LYS A 106 5.44 5.89 -20.64
C LYS A 106 6.95 6.07 -20.62
N ALA A 107 7.45 7.04 -19.85
CA ALA A 107 8.88 7.28 -19.72
C ALA A 107 9.61 6.06 -19.13
N LEU A 108 9.10 5.49 -18.03
CA LEU A 108 9.68 4.31 -17.39
C LEU A 108 9.63 3.06 -18.28
N LYS A 109 8.58 2.88 -19.11
CA LYS A 109 8.53 1.80 -20.10
C LYS A 109 9.60 1.94 -21.19
N GLY A 110 9.96 3.18 -21.54
CA GLY A 110 11.06 3.47 -22.46
C GLY A 110 12.42 3.04 -21.91
N GLU A 111 12.64 3.25 -20.60
CA GLU A 111 13.88 2.88 -19.91
C GLU A 111 13.93 1.39 -19.52
N PHE A 112 12.78 0.81 -19.15
CA PHE A 112 12.64 -0.57 -18.67
C PHE A 112 11.56 -1.31 -19.47
N PRO A 113 11.89 -1.88 -20.65
CA PRO A 113 10.88 -2.44 -21.57
C PRO A 113 10.04 -3.61 -21.02
N ARG A 114 10.44 -4.22 -19.90
CA ARG A 114 9.70 -5.30 -19.22
C ARG A 114 9.00 -4.86 -17.94
N ILE A 115 9.07 -3.58 -17.54
CA ILE A 115 8.42 -3.08 -16.33
C ILE A 115 6.91 -3.31 -16.37
N GLY A 116 6.33 -3.68 -15.24
CA GLY A 116 4.89 -3.80 -15.06
C GLY A 116 4.41 -2.95 -13.89
N PHE A 117 3.17 -2.50 -13.96
CA PHE A 117 2.58 -1.60 -12.97
C PHE A 117 1.35 -2.21 -12.32
N LEU A 118 1.29 -2.15 -10.99
CA LEU A 118 0.08 -2.37 -10.21
C LEU A 118 -0.55 -1.01 -9.91
N LEU A 119 -1.77 -0.76 -10.37
CA LEU A 119 -2.55 0.40 -9.94
C LEU A 119 -3.33 0.00 -8.70
N ASP A 120 -2.83 0.37 -7.54
CA ASP A 120 -3.46 0.07 -6.26
C ASP A 120 -4.18 1.30 -5.68
N GLY A 121 -5.18 1.05 -4.86
CA GLY A 121 -5.97 2.10 -4.25
C GLY A 121 -6.92 1.54 -3.21
N LEU A 122 -8.13 2.07 -3.22
CA LEU A 122 -9.20 1.74 -2.30
C LEU A 122 -9.67 0.30 -2.52
N ASN A 123 -9.74 -0.46 -1.43
CA ASN A 123 -10.26 -1.81 -1.44
C ASN A 123 -11.79 -1.82 -1.34
N ARG A 124 -12.44 -2.79 -1.98
CA ARG A 124 -13.91 -2.96 -1.90
C ARG A 124 -14.38 -3.23 -0.48
N GLY A 125 -15.57 -2.73 -0.16
CA GLY A 125 -16.19 -2.89 1.16
C GLY A 125 -15.59 -1.95 2.22
N THR A 126 -14.69 -1.05 1.83
CA THR A 126 -14.16 -0.02 2.73
C THR A 126 -15.12 1.17 2.76
N VAL A 127 -16.06 1.14 3.70
CA VAL A 127 -17.11 2.18 3.87
C VAL A 127 -16.68 3.36 4.74
N GLN A 128 -15.64 3.19 5.56
CA GLN A 128 -15.04 4.26 6.37
C GLN A 128 -13.54 3.99 6.57
N GLY A 129 -12.72 4.96 6.22
CA GLY A 129 -11.31 5.02 6.58
C GLY A 129 -11.13 5.95 7.76
N TRP A 130 -10.18 5.62 8.62
CA TRP A 130 -9.80 6.45 9.77
C TRP A 130 -9.23 7.84 9.37
N THR A 131 -9.08 8.10 8.07
CA THR A 131 -8.35 9.26 7.54
C THR A 131 -9.22 10.48 7.23
N HIS A 132 -10.52 10.49 7.58
CA HIS A 132 -11.46 11.60 7.27
C HIS A 132 -11.46 12.04 5.79
N ALA A 133 -11.07 11.14 4.88
CA ALA A 133 -10.89 11.44 3.47
C ALA A 133 -12.11 10.98 2.67
N LEU A 134 -12.42 11.63 1.54
CA LEU A 134 -13.33 11.05 0.55
C LEU A 134 -12.81 9.67 0.11
N MET A 135 -13.65 8.66 0.24
CA MET A 135 -13.37 7.30 -0.21
C MET A 135 -14.43 6.93 -1.24
N SER A 136 -14.05 6.97 -2.51
CA SER A 136 -14.94 6.70 -3.63
C SER A 136 -14.20 5.84 -4.65
N LEU A 137 -14.64 4.59 -4.79
CA LEU A 137 -14.13 3.69 -5.83
C LEU A 137 -14.32 4.31 -7.21
N GLU A 138 -15.51 4.84 -7.49
CA GLU A 138 -15.84 5.51 -8.75
C GLU A 138 -14.88 6.67 -9.06
N ALA A 139 -14.48 7.46 -8.06
CA ALA A 139 -13.55 8.56 -8.25
C ALA A 139 -12.11 8.09 -8.49
N GLU A 140 -11.69 6.97 -7.89
CA GLU A 140 -10.39 6.36 -8.20
C GLU A 140 -10.40 5.71 -9.60
N GLU A 141 -11.49 5.03 -9.96
CA GLU A 141 -11.71 4.43 -11.29
C GLU A 141 -11.65 5.51 -12.39
N LYS A 142 -12.28 6.68 -12.16
CA LYS A 142 -12.18 7.85 -13.05
C LYS A 142 -10.76 8.34 -13.30
N ILE A 143 -9.81 8.06 -12.41
CA ILE A 143 -8.40 8.39 -12.58
C ILE A 143 -7.65 7.19 -13.20
N SER A 144 -7.94 5.96 -12.76
CA SER A 144 -7.22 4.78 -13.21
C SER A 144 -7.56 4.36 -14.63
N ASP A 145 -8.82 4.50 -15.06
CA ASP A 145 -9.26 4.02 -16.37
C ASP A 145 -8.50 4.72 -17.52
N PRO A 146 -8.36 6.06 -17.54
CA PRO A 146 -7.50 6.72 -18.52
C PRO A 146 -6.03 6.27 -18.48
N ILE A 147 -5.51 5.90 -17.32
CA ILE A 147 -4.12 5.39 -17.18
C ILE A 147 -4.01 4.01 -17.84
N VAL A 148 -4.95 3.12 -17.56
CA VAL A 148 -5.01 1.78 -18.17
C VAL A 148 -5.20 1.90 -19.68
N ASP A 149 -6.12 2.74 -20.15
CA ASP A 149 -6.38 2.93 -21.58
C ASP A 149 -5.16 3.49 -22.32
N ALA A 150 -4.44 4.44 -21.72
CA ALA A 150 -3.30 5.09 -22.36
C ALA A 150 -2.01 4.26 -22.34
N CYS A 151 -1.89 3.30 -21.41
CA CYS A 151 -0.62 2.63 -21.13
C CYS A 151 -0.71 1.09 -21.02
N GLY A 152 -1.90 0.49 -21.13
CA GLY A 152 -2.15 -0.94 -20.86
C GLY A 152 -2.14 -1.85 -22.10
N ASP A 153 -1.79 -1.32 -23.27
CA ASP A 153 -1.79 -2.02 -24.56
C ASP A 153 -0.90 -3.28 -24.60
N ASP A 154 0.18 -3.30 -23.83
CA ASP A 154 1.09 -4.46 -23.70
C ASP A 154 0.72 -5.44 -22.58
N GLY A 155 -0.40 -5.23 -21.89
CA GLY A 155 -0.86 -6.07 -20.79
C GLY A 155 -0.01 -5.99 -19.51
N ARG A 156 0.89 -5.01 -19.40
CA ARG A 156 1.76 -4.82 -18.22
C ARG A 156 1.22 -3.82 -17.21
N ILE A 157 -0.09 -3.64 -17.18
CA ILE A 157 -0.79 -2.90 -16.13
C ILE A 157 -1.85 -3.81 -15.51
N PHE A 158 -1.82 -3.93 -14.19
CA PHE A 158 -2.85 -4.62 -13.42
C PHE A 158 -3.56 -3.59 -12.54
N ASN A 159 -4.83 -3.31 -12.85
CA ASN A 159 -5.66 -2.46 -12.00
C ASN A 159 -6.22 -3.28 -10.83
N SER A 160 -5.83 -2.94 -9.60
CA SER A 160 -6.30 -3.59 -8.36
C SER A 160 -7.16 -2.67 -7.49
N ILE A 161 -7.57 -1.51 -8.00
CA ILE A 161 -8.60 -0.68 -7.36
C ILE A 161 -9.89 -1.50 -7.28
N GLY A 162 -10.56 -1.48 -6.11
CA GLY A 162 -11.75 -2.28 -5.88
C GLY A 162 -11.52 -3.78 -5.66
N CYS A 163 -10.26 -4.24 -5.59
CA CYS A 163 -9.94 -5.56 -5.06
C CYS A 163 -10.20 -5.63 -3.55
N THR A 164 -10.32 -6.86 -3.04
CA THR A 164 -10.32 -7.10 -1.59
C THR A 164 -8.95 -6.76 -0.98
N ILE A 165 -8.91 -6.60 0.34
CA ILE A 165 -7.64 -6.36 1.04
C ILE A 165 -6.69 -7.56 0.93
N ALA A 166 -7.22 -8.79 0.91
CA ALA A 166 -6.40 -9.99 0.75
C ALA A 166 -5.72 -9.99 -0.63
N GLU A 167 -6.49 -9.73 -1.70
CA GLU A 167 -5.99 -9.63 -3.07
C GLU A 167 -4.91 -8.53 -3.20
N SER A 168 -5.16 -7.35 -2.65
CA SER A 168 -4.21 -6.22 -2.70
C SER A 168 -2.92 -6.51 -1.92
N LEU A 169 -2.99 -7.24 -0.79
CA LEU A 169 -1.80 -7.68 -0.06
C LEU A 169 -0.99 -8.73 -0.82
N VAL A 170 -1.65 -9.68 -1.50
CA VAL A 170 -0.95 -10.64 -2.37
C VAL A 170 -0.22 -9.91 -3.50
N LEU A 171 -0.87 -8.93 -4.14
CA LEU A 171 -0.22 -8.14 -5.19
C LEU A 171 0.95 -7.32 -4.65
N ALA A 172 0.81 -6.73 -3.45
CA ALA A 172 1.90 -6.02 -2.80
C ALA A 172 3.08 -6.95 -2.44
N ASP A 173 2.83 -8.19 -2.01
CA ASP A 173 3.87 -9.19 -1.73
C ASP A 173 4.61 -9.65 -2.99
N LEU A 174 3.91 -9.69 -4.14
CA LEU A 174 4.50 -10.04 -5.44
C LEU A 174 5.29 -8.89 -6.09
N ALA A 175 5.02 -7.64 -5.71
CA ALA A 175 5.69 -6.49 -6.27
C ALA A 175 7.15 -6.40 -5.82
N ASP A 176 7.98 -5.75 -6.64
CA ASP A 176 9.40 -5.59 -6.36
C ASP A 176 9.71 -4.27 -5.64
N CYS A 177 8.90 -3.25 -5.89
CA CYS A 177 9.02 -1.95 -5.27
C CYS A 177 7.73 -1.14 -5.40
N PHE A 178 7.71 0.07 -4.85
CA PHE A 178 6.61 1.01 -5.01
C PHE A 178 7.07 2.40 -5.49
N ILE A 179 6.16 3.15 -6.12
CA ILE A 179 6.25 4.59 -6.32
C ILE A 179 4.90 5.18 -5.90
N ALA A 180 4.81 5.86 -4.76
CA ALA A 180 3.50 6.24 -4.21
C ALA A 180 3.52 7.48 -3.31
N PRO A 181 2.40 8.24 -3.27
CA PRO A 181 2.22 9.30 -2.30
C PRO A 181 2.16 8.76 -0.87
N VAL A 182 2.74 9.49 0.08
CA VAL A 182 2.75 9.10 1.49
C VAL A 182 1.35 9.18 2.08
N GLY A 183 0.87 8.06 2.60
CA GLY A 183 -0.46 7.97 3.21
C GLY A 183 -0.81 6.56 3.67
N ALA A 184 -2.02 6.40 4.22
CA ALA A 184 -2.45 5.14 4.85
C ALA A 184 -2.37 3.90 3.93
N GLY A 185 -2.46 4.08 2.61
CA GLY A 185 -2.26 3.00 1.64
C GLY A 185 -0.88 2.33 1.78
N MET A 186 0.15 3.07 2.21
CA MET A 186 1.49 2.56 2.46
C MET A 186 1.55 1.46 3.51
N ALA A 187 0.57 1.33 4.40
CA ALA A 187 0.56 0.23 5.37
C ALA A 187 0.63 -1.14 4.67
N LYS A 188 -0.01 -1.30 3.49
CA LYS A 188 0.00 -2.56 2.73
C LYS A 188 1.41 -2.91 2.25
N TYR A 189 2.05 -2.01 1.51
CA TYR A 189 3.33 -2.33 0.88
C TYR A 189 4.56 -2.02 1.75
N ARG A 190 4.48 -1.09 2.72
CA ARG A 190 5.58 -0.77 3.65
C ARG A 190 5.54 -1.64 4.90
N TRP A 191 4.41 -1.72 5.59
CA TRP A 191 4.33 -2.43 6.87
C TRP A 191 4.05 -3.92 6.74
N ILE A 192 3.40 -4.36 5.66
CA ILE A 192 3.19 -5.80 5.40
C ILE A 192 4.23 -6.33 4.40
N ALA A 193 4.28 -5.83 3.16
CA ALA A 193 5.20 -6.39 2.13
C ALA A 193 6.68 -5.93 2.21
N ASN A 194 6.99 -4.87 2.98
CA ASN A 194 8.35 -4.31 3.16
C ASN A 194 9.02 -3.78 1.89
N LEU A 195 8.24 -3.40 0.89
CA LEU A 195 8.78 -3.04 -0.41
C LEU A 195 9.68 -1.80 -0.30
N PRO A 196 10.89 -1.82 -0.89
CA PRO A 196 11.63 -0.59 -1.15
C PRO A 196 10.88 0.26 -2.17
N GLY A 197 11.19 1.55 -2.29
CA GLY A 197 10.54 2.37 -3.30
C GLY A 197 10.78 3.87 -3.18
N VAL A 198 10.06 4.60 -4.01
CA VAL A 198 10.06 6.06 -4.07
C VAL A 198 8.77 6.59 -3.45
N ALA A 199 8.90 7.34 -2.38
CA ALA A 199 7.80 7.98 -1.67
C ALA A 199 7.78 9.49 -1.97
N PHE A 200 6.59 10.07 -2.02
CA PHE A 200 6.44 11.51 -2.25
C PHE A 200 5.26 12.06 -1.46
N SER A 201 5.28 13.31 -1.05
CA SER A 201 4.19 13.91 -0.30
C SER A 201 4.22 15.42 -0.44
N ASN A 202 3.25 16.08 0.20
CA ASN A 202 3.26 17.53 0.34
C ASN A 202 4.42 18.01 1.24
N VAL A 203 4.81 19.27 1.10
CA VAL A 203 5.97 19.86 1.80
C VAL A 203 5.82 19.76 3.31
N ALA A 204 4.61 19.97 3.82
CA ALA A 204 4.34 19.90 5.26
C ALA A 204 4.54 18.50 5.85
N PHE A 205 4.31 17.42 5.09
CA PHE A 205 4.55 16.05 5.57
C PHE A 205 6.02 15.64 5.43
N SER A 206 6.83 16.38 4.68
CA SER A 206 8.29 16.16 4.59
C SER A 206 9.09 16.85 5.70
N GLN A 207 8.43 17.45 6.70
CA GLN A 207 9.07 18.12 7.83
C GLN A 207 9.39 17.17 9.00
N ALA A 208 10.29 17.58 9.89
CA ALA A 208 10.74 16.79 11.05
C ALA A 208 9.61 16.29 11.95
N GLN A 209 8.51 17.04 12.10
CA GLN A 209 7.36 16.62 12.91
C GLN A 209 6.63 15.39 12.33
N SER A 210 6.86 15.11 11.05
CA SER A 210 6.34 13.94 10.32
C SER A 210 7.45 12.93 10.02
N PHE A 211 8.53 12.93 10.82
CA PHE A 211 9.73 12.11 10.61
C PHE A 211 10.37 12.36 9.24
N ASP A 212 10.40 13.61 8.79
CA ASP A 212 10.96 13.99 7.48
C ASP A 212 10.28 13.23 6.31
N GLY A 213 8.98 12.99 6.43
CA GLY A 213 8.19 12.19 5.47
C GLY A 213 8.28 10.68 5.65
N ARG A 214 9.16 10.20 6.55
CA ARG A 214 9.50 8.79 6.73
C ARG A 214 8.66 8.08 7.78
N LEU A 215 7.45 8.56 8.07
CA LEU A 215 6.53 7.96 9.05
C LEU A 215 6.43 6.43 8.89
N TYR A 216 6.36 5.93 7.65
CA TYR A 216 6.17 4.50 7.37
C TYR A 216 7.44 3.66 7.50
N ASP A 217 8.61 4.28 7.73
CA ASP A 217 9.90 3.61 7.86
C ASP A 217 10.19 3.22 9.33
N HIS A 218 9.47 3.79 10.30
CA HIS A 218 9.80 3.66 11.74
C HIS A 218 8.97 2.61 12.50
N PHE A 219 7.86 2.12 11.94
CA PHE A 219 6.90 1.29 12.68
C PHE A 219 6.86 -0.16 12.20
N ARG A 220 7.95 -0.64 11.60
CA ARG A 220 8.08 -2.02 11.12
C ARG A 220 9.48 -2.57 11.44
N GLU A 221 9.54 -3.82 11.89
CA GLU A 221 10.79 -4.56 12.03
C GLU A 221 11.46 -4.77 10.68
N GLY A 222 12.77 -4.51 10.62
CA GLY A 222 13.55 -4.66 9.38
C GLY A 222 13.05 -3.76 8.24
N ALA A 223 12.49 -2.59 8.54
CA ALA A 223 11.97 -1.67 7.53
C ALA A 223 13.07 -1.29 6.51
N VAL A 224 12.81 -1.52 5.23
CA VAL A 224 13.71 -1.09 4.15
C VAL A 224 13.42 0.36 3.83
N ALA A 225 14.35 1.30 4.00
CA ALA A 225 14.07 2.73 3.81
C ALA A 225 13.59 3.07 2.39
N ALA A 226 12.62 3.98 2.28
CA ALA A 226 12.23 4.54 0.99
C ALA A 226 13.15 5.71 0.60
N VAL A 227 13.27 5.95 -0.70
CA VAL A 227 13.81 7.20 -1.25
C VAL A 227 12.66 8.20 -1.33
N HIS A 228 12.90 9.46 -0.97
CA HIS A 228 11.87 10.49 -0.94
C HIS A 228 12.12 11.54 -2.00
N VAL A 229 11.05 12.00 -2.66
CA VAL A 229 11.10 13.22 -3.48
C VAL A 229 11.47 14.41 -2.60
N ALA A 230 12.38 15.23 -3.09
CA ALA A 230 12.88 16.39 -2.38
C ALA A 230 11.76 17.44 -2.21
N PRO A 231 11.62 18.09 -1.05
CA PRO A 231 10.56 19.07 -0.80
C PRO A 231 10.53 20.24 -1.81
N GLU A 232 11.68 20.62 -2.37
CA GLU A 232 11.83 21.66 -3.38
C GLU A 232 11.16 21.34 -4.73
N ASP A 233 10.94 20.05 -5.03
CA ASP A 233 10.23 19.59 -6.23
C ASP A 233 8.71 19.58 -6.04
N VAL A 234 8.20 19.93 -4.84
CA VAL A 234 6.79 19.85 -4.48
C VAL A 234 6.24 21.20 -4.05
N ARG A 235 5.01 21.50 -4.45
CA ARG A 235 4.26 22.69 -4.00
C ARG A 235 2.90 22.30 -3.44
N ASP A 236 2.59 22.75 -2.23
CA ASP A 236 1.26 22.55 -1.63
C ASP A 236 0.21 23.44 -2.34
N VAL A 237 -0.96 22.88 -2.67
CA VAL A 237 -1.99 23.55 -3.52
C VAL A 237 -3.32 23.77 -2.80
N GLN A 238 -3.66 22.99 -1.78
CA GLN A 238 -4.94 23.16 -1.06
C GLN A 238 -4.86 22.67 0.39
N GLU A 239 -5.32 23.49 1.34
CA GLU A 239 -5.59 23.08 2.73
C GLU A 239 -7.10 22.84 2.92
N ARG A 240 -7.59 21.62 2.65
CA ARG A 240 -9.03 21.32 2.82
C ARG A 240 -9.51 21.29 4.27
N LEU A 241 -8.62 21.03 5.22
CA LEU A 241 -8.99 20.70 6.61
C LEU A 241 -8.30 21.60 7.65
N GLY A 242 -7.69 22.71 7.24
CA GLY A 242 -6.92 23.59 8.14
C GLY A 242 -5.69 22.91 8.78
N VAL A 243 -5.27 21.76 8.25
CA VAL A 243 -4.11 21.01 8.70
C VAL A 243 -3.15 20.91 7.53
N ALA A 244 -2.05 21.66 7.58
CA ALA A 244 -1.06 21.73 6.50
C ALA A 244 -0.53 20.35 6.08
N SER A 245 -0.32 19.42 7.04
CA SER A 245 0.13 18.05 6.75
C SER A 245 -0.87 17.19 5.96
N ARG A 246 -2.08 17.69 5.70
CA ARG A 246 -3.10 17.06 4.86
C ARG A 246 -3.27 17.75 3.51
N ALA A 247 -2.47 18.79 3.20
CA ALA A 247 -2.62 19.51 1.96
C ALA A 247 -2.41 18.61 0.74
N ASN A 248 -3.16 18.87 -0.32
CA ASN A 248 -2.84 18.33 -1.64
C ASN A 248 -1.68 19.10 -2.22
N PHE A 249 -0.98 18.49 -3.17
CA PHE A 249 0.25 19.06 -3.71
C PHE A 249 0.35 18.86 -5.22
N SER A 250 1.14 19.73 -5.83
CA SER A 250 1.50 19.75 -7.24
C SER A 250 2.99 19.47 -7.36
N MET A 251 3.33 18.68 -8.36
CA MET A 251 4.69 18.21 -8.63
C MET A 251 4.79 17.82 -10.10
N ASP A 252 5.93 18.11 -10.72
CA ASP A 252 6.24 17.59 -12.05
C ASP A 252 6.59 16.10 -11.97
N TRP A 253 6.00 15.27 -12.83
CA TRP A 253 6.27 13.83 -12.89
C TRP A 253 7.76 13.55 -13.12
N GLN A 254 8.49 14.48 -13.75
CA GLN A 254 9.94 14.38 -13.95
C GLN A 254 10.71 14.27 -12.63
N ALA A 255 10.21 14.83 -11.53
CA ALA A 255 10.83 14.67 -10.22
C ALA A 255 10.82 13.20 -9.77
N LEU A 256 9.71 12.49 -10.00
CA LEU A 256 9.64 11.05 -9.76
C LEU A 256 10.52 10.29 -10.72
N HIS A 257 10.53 10.64 -12.01
CA HIS A 257 11.35 9.97 -13.01
C HIS A 257 12.84 10.01 -12.66
N ARG A 258 13.37 11.18 -12.27
CA ARG A 258 14.77 11.36 -11.87
C ARG A 258 15.20 10.45 -10.72
N LEU A 259 14.28 10.14 -9.79
CA LEU A 259 14.55 9.24 -8.68
C LEU A 259 14.29 7.77 -9.02
N ALA A 260 13.21 7.50 -9.75
CA ALA A 260 12.76 6.15 -10.06
C ALA A 260 13.74 5.42 -10.98
N VAL A 261 14.29 6.08 -12.00
CA VAL A 261 15.22 5.43 -12.94
C VAL A 261 16.46 4.83 -12.25
N PRO A 262 17.28 5.62 -11.52
CA PRO A 262 18.44 5.05 -10.84
C PRO A 262 18.03 4.02 -9.77
N PHE A 263 16.96 4.28 -9.02
CA PHE A 263 16.45 3.33 -8.02
C PHE A 263 16.08 1.97 -8.63
N LEU A 264 15.37 1.96 -9.75
CA LEU A 264 14.96 0.73 -10.44
C LEU A 264 16.16 0.01 -11.05
N ALA A 265 17.12 0.75 -11.61
CA ALA A 265 18.36 0.18 -12.14
C ALA A 265 19.16 -0.53 -11.04
N ASP A 266 19.33 0.10 -9.88
CA ASP A 266 20.02 -0.48 -8.72
C ASP A 266 19.28 -1.71 -8.18
N LEU A 267 17.95 -1.63 -8.09
CA LEU A 267 17.09 -2.74 -7.65
C LEU A 267 17.26 -3.97 -8.56
N LEU A 268 17.27 -3.78 -9.88
CA LEU A 268 17.48 -4.85 -10.84
C LEU A 268 18.90 -5.42 -10.76
N ALA A 269 19.90 -4.55 -10.62
CA ALA A 269 21.29 -4.99 -10.48
C ALA A 269 21.46 -5.88 -9.23
N ALA A 270 20.90 -5.48 -8.08
CA ALA A 270 20.96 -6.26 -6.84
C ALA A 270 20.34 -7.66 -6.97
N LYS A 271 19.30 -7.83 -7.78
CA LYS A 271 18.66 -9.14 -8.04
C LYS A 271 19.48 -10.08 -8.92
N THR A 272 20.37 -9.54 -9.74
CA THR A 272 21.20 -10.36 -10.65
C THR A 272 22.41 -10.98 -9.96
N VAL A 273 22.74 -10.52 -8.75
CA VAL A 273 23.78 -11.15 -7.93
C VAL A 273 23.17 -12.42 -7.32
N PRO A 274 23.65 -13.62 -7.70
CA PRO A 274 23.18 -14.85 -7.06
C PRO A 274 23.47 -14.77 -5.56
N ASP A 275 22.53 -15.20 -4.72
CA ASP A 275 22.76 -15.37 -3.28
C ASP A 275 24.06 -16.18 -3.09
N ALA A 276 25.12 -15.49 -2.66
CA ALA A 276 26.46 -16.04 -2.48
C ALA A 276 26.61 -16.74 -1.12
#